data_AF-A0A2W5FN59-F1
#
_entry.id   AF-A0A2W5FN59-F1
#
_cell.length_a   1.000
_cell.length_b   1.000
_cell.length_c   1.000
_cell.angle_alpha   90.00
_cell.angle_beta   90.00
_cell.angle_gamma   90.00
#
_symmetry.space_group_name_H-M   'P 1'
#
loop_
_entity.id
_entity.type
_entity.pdbx_description
1 polymer ?
#
loop_
_entity_poly.entity_id
_entity_poly.type
_entity_poly.pdbx_seq_one_letter_code
_entity_poly.pdbx_strand_id
1 'polypeptide(L)'
;MLKQSLGRLPAHLVVIFFVALTLAVLIGVAMQFASRRDIPKEAYLQSRIEPQSDKPAVTEAQLRGLWMYKSGQRIATLRIGGGVFEIISYIDNGSVSRSFLRGGYRIEGNMIVLQARKDLGTPIDPAHYEYKFYPLSLETISLYAQTNGRVMTWQTPRSEAKRLDNPEEAAQIIFAAQMPWVKVALEP
;
A
#
# COMPACT_ATOMS: atom_id res chain seq x y z
N MET A 1 -44.93 -30.97 34.89
CA MET A 1 -44.15 -30.26 35.93
C MET A 1 -42.95 -29.60 35.28
N LEU A 2 -43.04 -28.32 34.89
CA LEU A 2 -41.94 -27.56 34.28
C LEU A 2 -42.25 -26.04 34.33
N LYS A 3 -42.69 -25.54 35.49
CA LYS A 3 -43.03 -24.12 35.68
C LYS A 3 -42.44 -23.49 36.96
N GLN A 4 -41.36 -24.05 37.51
CA GLN A 4 -40.68 -23.46 38.67
C GLN A 4 -39.15 -23.65 38.56
N SER A 5 -38.49 -22.79 37.80
CA SER A 5 -37.01 -22.65 37.85
C SER A 5 -36.53 -21.33 37.24
N LEU A 6 -37.32 -20.25 37.32
CA LEU A 6 -36.93 -18.93 36.81
C LEU A 6 -36.89 -17.84 37.89
N GLY A 7 -36.90 -18.23 39.16
CA GLY A 7 -36.82 -17.31 40.27
C GLY A 7 -35.65 -17.67 41.18
N ARG A 8 -34.64 -16.79 41.21
CA ARG A 8 -33.40 -16.82 42.04
C ARG A 8 -32.16 -17.36 41.32
N LEU A 9 -31.78 -16.69 40.24
CA LEU A 9 -30.34 -16.49 40.03
C LEU A 9 -29.82 -15.67 41.22
N PRO A 10 -28.83 -16.16 41.98
CA PRO A 10 -28.24 -15.40 43.06
C PRO A 10 -27.73 -14.06 42.53
N ALA A 11 -28.13 -12.95 43.16
CA ALA A 11 -27.81 -11.60 42.67
C ALA A 11 -26.30 -11.39 42.43
N HIS A 12 -25.45 -12.05 43.22
CA HIS A 12 -24.00 -12.02 43.05
C HIS A 12 -23.53 -12.62 41.72
N LEU A 13 -24.18 -13.67 41.20
CA LEU A 13 -23.84 -14.25 39.89
C LEU A 13 -24.23 -13.30 38.75
N VAL A 14 -25.34 -12.58 38.90
CA VAL A 14 -25.75 -11.54 37.93
C VAL A 14 -24.73 -10.41 37.92
N VAL A 15 -24.29 -9.94 39.10
CA VAL A 15 -23.26 -8.89 39.21
C VAL A 15 -21.93 -9.34 38.60
N ILE A 16 -21.46 -10.55 38.90
CA ILE A 16 -20.21 -11.10 38.33
C ILE A 16 -20.32 -11.19 36.80
N PHE A 17 -21.47 -11.63 36.28
CA PHE A 17 -21.70 -11.69 34.84
C PHE A 17 -21.64 -10.30 34.19
N PHE A 18 -22.28 -9.30 34.77
CA PHE A 18 -22.22 -7.93 34.26
C PHE A 18 -20.81 -7.35 34.34
N VAL A 19 -20.07 -7.57 35.43
CA VAL A 19 -18.68 -7.11 35.55
C VAL A 19 -17.80 -7.79 34.49
N ALA A 20 -17.94 -9.10 34.30
CA ALA A 20 -17.19 -9.85 33.29
C ALA A 20 -17.53 -9.39 31.86
N LEU A 21 -18.81 -9.14 31.57
CA LEU A 21 -19.26 -8.62 30.28
C LEU A 21 -18.67 -7.23 30.00
N THR A 22 -18.69 -6.35 31.01
CA THR A 22 -18.14 -5.00 30.91
C THR A 22 -16.63 -5.05 30.68
N LEU A 23 -15.92 -5.93 31.40
CA LEU A 23 -14.48 -6.12 31.21
C LEU A 23 -14.15 -6.66 29.81
N ALA A 24 -14.93 -7.61 29.30
CA ALA A 24 -14.75 -8.18 27.97
C ALA A 24 -14.98 -7.13 26.87
N VAL A 25 -16.00 -6.27 27.02
CA VAL A 25 -16.23 -5.13 26.10
C VAL A 25 -15.08 -4.15 26.16
N LEU A 26 -14.60 -3.77 27.35
CA LEU A 26 -13.47 -2.85 27.51
C LEU A 26 -12.18 -3.43 26.91
N ILE A 27 -11.91 -4.73 27.08
CA ILE A 27 -10.77 -5.42 26.47
C ILE A 27 -10.94 -5.47 24.94
N GLY A 28 -12.13 -5.80 24.44
CA GLY A 28 -12.40 -5.83 23.00
C GLY A 28 -12.21 -4.45 22.34
N VAL A 29 -12.69 -3.39 22.99
CA VAL A 29 -12.50 -2.01 22.57
C VAL A 29 -11.02 -1.61 22.66
N ALA A 30 -10.34 -1.90 23.77
CA ALA A 30 -8.91 -1.62 23.94
C ALA A 30 -8.05 -2.37 22.91
N MET A 31 -8.37 -3.62 22.58
CA MET A 31 -7.74 -4.38 21.50
C MET A 31 -8.03 -3.74 20.14
N GLN A 32 -9.25 -3.32 19.85
CA GLN A 32 -9.59 -2.63 18.60
C GLN A 32 -8.82 -1.31 18.43
N PHE A 33 -8.56 -0.59 19.53
CA PHE A 33 -7.72 0.62 19.53
C PHE A 33 -6.22 0.30 19.51
N ALA A 34 -5.76 -0.78 20.16
CA ALA A 34 -4.37 -1.22 20.13
C ALA A 34 -3.97 -1.78 18.75
N SER A 35 -4.88 -2.48 18.06
CA SER A 35 -4.72 -2.91 16.66
C SER A 35 -4.67 -1.73 15.68
N ARG A 36 -5.10 -0.54 16.11
CA ARG A 36 -5.00 0.71 15.35
C ARG A 36 -3.80 1.57 15.75
N ARG A 37 -2.99 1.17 16.73
CA ARG A 37 -1.74 1.88 17.02
C ARG A 37 -0.80 1.69 15.85
N ASP A 38 -0.40 2.82 15.28
CA ASP A 38 0.61 2.99 14.25
C ASP A 38 1.69 1.92 14.39
N ILE A 39 1.67 0.97 13.46
CA ILE A 39 2.86 0.18 13.29
C ILE A 39 3.95 1.17 12.83
N PRO A 40 5.13 1.17 13.47
CA PRO A 40 6.18 2.13 13.15
C PRO A 40 6.41 2.12 11.63
N LYS A 41 6.43 3.30 10.99
CA LYS A 41 6.71 3.47 9.55
C LYS A 41 7.93 2.65 9.08
N GLU A 42 8.87 2.37 9.98
CA GLU A 42 10.11 1.64 9.74
C GLU A 42 9.98 0.11 9.83
N ALA A 43 9.02 -0.43 10.57
CA ALA A 43 8.87 -1.88 10.77
C ALA A 43 8.42 -2.64 9.50
N TYR A 44 8.15 -1.90 8.44
CA TYR A 44 7.34 -2.32 7.32
C TYR A 44 7.97 -2.08 5.94
N LEU A 45 9.09 -1.36 5.90
CA LEU A 45 9.86 -1.11 4.67
C LEU A 45 11.13 -1.95 4.64
N GLN A 46 11.10 -3.19 5.12
CA GLN A 46 12.23 -4.09 5.04
C GLN A 46 12.47 -4.51 3.59
N SER A 47 13.70 -4.32 3.12
CA SER A 47 14.13 -4.84 1.83
C SER A 47 14.28 -6.35 1.91
N ARG A 48 13.89 -7.02 0.83
CA ARG A 48 13.99 -8.50 0.70
C ARG A 48 15.09 -8.91 -0.27
N ILE A 49 15.80 -7.93 -0.81
CA ILE A 49 16.91 -8.06 -1.74
C ILE A 49 17.98 -7.06 -1.35
N GLU A 50 19.20 -7.31 -1.79
CA GLU A 50 20.33 -6.42 -1.54
C GLU A 50 20.50 -5.39 -2.66
N PRO A 51 20.94 -4.16 -2.33
CA PRO A 51 21.37 -3.19 -3.34
C PRO A 51 22.53 -3.73 -4.19
N GLN A 52 22.55 -3.35 -5.46
CA GLN A 52 23.65 -3.70 -6.35
C GLN A 52 24.84 -2.78 -6.10
N SER A 53 25.93 -3.34 -5.57
CA SER A 53 27.12 -2.57 -5.19
C SER A 53 27.84 -1.92 -6.38
N ASP A 54 27.65 -2.46 -7.59
CA ASP A 54 28.24 -1.98 -8.85
C ASP A 54 27.40 -0.88 -9.54
N LYS A 55 26.23 -0.55 -9.00
CA LYS A 55 25.33 0.46 -9.57
C LYS A 55 25.36 1.76 -8.76
N PRO A 56 25.25 2.92 -9.42
CA PRO A 56 25.20 4.19 -8.71
C PRO A 56 23.96 4.24 -7.82
N ALA A 57 24.12 4.78 -6.62
CA ALA A 57 23.02 5.00 -5.71
C ALA A 57 22.04 6.03 -6.30
N VAL A 58 20.75 5.82 -6.03
CA VAL A 58 19.70 6.78 -6.33
C VAL A 58 19.49 7.65 -5.09
N THR A 59 19.18 8.92 -5.31
CA THR A 59 18.94 9.89 -4.23
C THR A 59 17.49 10.37 -4.24
N GLU A 60 17.02 10.79 -3.07
CA GLU A 60 15.71 11.42 -2.90
C GLU A 60 15.51 12.61 -3.85
N ALA A 61 16.55 13.44 -4.02
CA ALA A 61 16.50 14.60 -4.92
C ALA A 61 16.28 14.21 -6.39
N GLN A 62 16.86 13.09 -6.83
CA GLN A 62 16.67 12.59 -8.19
C GLN A 62 15.25 12.06 -8.40
N LEU A 63 14.71 11.33 -7.42
CA LEU A 63 13.39 10.74 -7.50
C LEU A 63 12.27 11.76 -7.32
N ARG A 64 12.41 12.73 -6.42
CA ARG A 64 11.32 13.63 -6.04
C ARG A 64 10.70 14.33 -7.26
N GLY A 65 9.38 14.23 -7.40
CA GLY A 65 8.62 14.91 -8.46
C GLY A 65 7.43 14.12 -8.99
N LEU A 66 6.85 14.66 -10.06
CA LEU A 66 5.79 14.02 -10.83
C LEU A 66 6.40 13.39 -12.09
N TRP A 67 6.13 12.10 -12.23
CA TRP A 67 6.56 11.26 -13.32
C TRP A 67 5.35 10.75 -14.09
N MET A 68 5.52 10.57 -15.39
CA MET A 68 4.47 10.07 -16.26
C MET A 68 5.02 8.98 -17.17
N TYR A 69 4.21 7.96 -17.37
CA TYR A 69 4.45 6.91 -18.33
C TYR A 69 3.23 6.80 -19.26
N LYS A 70 3.47 6.53 -20.54
CA LYS A 70 2.44 6.30 -21.55
C LYS A 70 2.84 5.14 -22.45
N SER A 71 1.95 4.18 -22.64
CA SER A 71 2.07 3.13 -23.66
C SER A 71 0.71 2.71 -24.18
N GLY A 72 0.53 2.86 -25.50
CA GLY A 72 -0.76 2.67 -26.14
C GLY A 72 -1.85 3.52 -25.47
N GLN A 73 -2.90 2.85 -25.01
CA GLN A 73 -4.05 3.44 -24.31
C GLN A 73 -3.85 3.61 -22.80
N ARG A 74 -2.73 3.14 -22.25
CA ARG A 74 -2.43 3.20 -20.82
C ARG A 74 -1.57 4.43 -20.51
N ILE A 75 -2.01 5.22 -19.54
CA ILE A 75 -1.27 6.34 -18.97
C ILE A 75 -1.13 6.09 -17.48
N ALA A 76 0.06 6.28 -16.92
CA ALA A 76 0.27 6.25 -15.48
C ALA A 76 1.01 7.51 -15.04
N THR A 77 0.62 8.03 -13.88
CA THR A 77 1.34 9.10 -13.20
C THR A 77 1.86 8.56 -11.87
N LEU A 78 3.08 8.95 -11.52
CA LEU A 78 3.72 8.64 -10.26
C LEU A 78 4.15 9.95 -9.63
N ARG A 79 3.61 10.25 -8.45
CA ARG A 79 4.15 11.28 -7.56
C ARG A 79 4.97 10.59 -6.49
N ILE A 80 6.19 11.04 -6.29
CA ILE A 80 7.10 10.49 -5.28
C ILE A 80 7.85 11.64 -4.60
N GLY A 81 7.86 11.63 -3.27
CA GLY A 81 8.52 12.67 -2.48
C GLY A 81 8.10 12.63 -1.02
N GLY A 82 8.98 13.07 -0.12
CA GLY A 82 8.66 13.21 1.30
C GLY A 82 8.33 11.86 1.97
N GLY A 83 8.91 10.77 1.47
CA GLY A 83 8.69 9.41 1.96
C GLY A 83 7.33 8.80 1.57
N VAL A 84 6.58 9.46 0.70
CA VAL A 84 5.29 8.99 0.17
C VAL A 84 5.35 8.85 -1.34
N PHE A 85 4.71 7.81 -1.86
CA PHE A 85 4.48 7.66 -3.30
C PHE A 85 2.99 7.47 -3.60
N GLU A 86 2.60 7.85 -4.80
CA GLU A 86 1.24 7.76 -5.32
C GLU A 86 1.29 7.46 -6.81
N ILE A 87 0.62 6.38 -7.23
CA ILE A 87 0.49 5.96 -8.62
C ILE A 87 -0.98 6.01 -8.99
N ILE A 88 -1.29 6.71 -10.07
CA ILE A 88 -2.60 6.73 -10.70
C ILE A 88 -2.44 6.21 -12.12
N SER A 89 -3.11 5.11 -12.46
CA SER A 89 -3.16 4.57 -13.82
C SER A 89 -4.53 4.77 -14.46
N TYR A 90 -4.53 4.96 -15.76
CA TYR A 90 -5.68 5.16 -16.64
C TYR A 90 -5.54 4.25 -17.85
N ILE A 91 -6.61 3.55 -18.22
CA ILE A 91 -6.68 2.74 -19.45
C ILE A 91 -7.93 3.17 -20.21
N ASP A 92 -7.73 3.59 -21.46
CA ASP A 92 -8.82 4.00 -22.36
C ASP A 92 -9.18 2.87 -23.34
N ASN A 93 -10.08 1.98 -22.96
CA ASN A 93 -10.50 0.85 -23.81
C ASN A 93 -12.00 0.91 -24.20
N GLY A 94 -12.59 2.11 -24.23
CA GLY A 94 -14.04 2.31 -24.38
C GLY A 94 -14.82 2.32 -23.06
N SER A 95 -14.18 1.87 -21.97
CA SER A 95 -14.57 2.13 -20.58
C SER A 95 -13.37 2.72 -19.83
N VAL A 96 -13.55 3.81 -19.09
CA VAL A 96 -12.44 4.46 -18.39
C VAL A 96 -12.12 3.69 -17.12
N SER A 97 -11.14 2.78 -17.19
CA SER A 97 -10.63 2.12 -15.99
C SER A 97 -9.55 2.98 -15.37
N ARG A 98 -9.75 3.36 -14.10
CA ARG A 98 -8.77 4.08 -13.29
C ARG A 98 -8.37 3.24 -12.09
N SER A 99 -7.07 3.22 -11.79
CA SER A 99 -6.56 2.51 -10.63
C SER A 99 -5.57 3.35 -9.85
N PHE A 100 -5.50 3.07 -8.55
CA PHE A 100 -4.79 3.88 -7.58
C PHE A 100 -3.94 3.01 -6.65
N LEU A 101 -2.74 3.49 -6.36
CA LEU A 101 -1.85 2.91 -5.37
C LEU A 101 -1.11 4.01 -4.62
N ARG A 102 -1.23 4.05 -3.30
CA ARG A 102 -0.52 5.00 -2.44
C ARG A 102 0.17 4.30 -1.29
N GLY A 103 1.31 4.85 -0.88
CA GLY A 103 2.16 4.15 0.06
C GLY A 103 3.36 4.94 0.55
N GLY A 104 4.17 4.28 1.37
CA GLY A 104 5.48 4.77 1.79
C GLY A 104 6.59 4.19 0.91
N TYR A 105 7.72 4.87 0.84
CA TYR A 105 8.91 4.30 0.22
C TYR A 105 10.19 4.57 1.02
N ARG A 106 11.21 3.76 0.75
CA ARG A 106 12.57 3.91 1.27
C ARG A 106 13.57 3.69 0.15
N ILE A 107 14.69 4.41 0.21
CA ILE A 107 15.80 4.26 -0.74
C ILE A 107 16.93 3.52 -0.04
N GLU A 108 17.49 2.51 -0.70
CA GLU A 108 18.69 1.81 -0.26
C GLU A 108 19.65 1.62 -1.45
N GLY A 109 20.71 2.43 -1.49
CA GLY A 109 21.65 2.40 -2.62
C GLY A 109 20.94 2.69 -3.95
N ASN A 110 21.00 1.77 -4.91
CA ASN A 110 20.33 1.87 -6.20
C ASN A 110 18.88 1.34 -6.20
N MET A 111 18.33 1.03 -5.03
CA MET A 111 17.04 0.38 -4.87
C MET A 111 16.01 1.28 -4.20
N ILE A 112 14.75 1.11 -4.59
CA ILE A 112 13.58 1.68 -3.96
C ILE A 112 12.72 0.55 -3.42
N VAL A 113 12.34 0.65 -2.15
CA VAL A 113 11.39 -0.23 -1.50
C VAL A 113 10.06 0.51 -1.40
N LEU A 114 9.03 0.03 -2.09
CA LEU A 114 7.68 0.59 -2.05
C LEU A 114 6.79 -0.28 -1.17
N GLN A 115 5.92 0.35 -0.38
CA GLN A 115 4.89 -0.35 0.37
C GLN A 115 3.54 0.35 0.24
N ALA A 116 2.55 -0.40 -0.23
CA ALA A 116 1.17 0.06 -0.28
C ALA A 116 0.59 0.24 1.13
N ARG A 117 -0.08 1.37 1.38
CA ARG A 117 -0.76 1.64 2.65
C ARG A 117 -2.25 1.79 2.43
N LYS A 118 -3.01 0.81 2.93
CA LYS A 118 -4.48 0.77 2.82
C LYS A 118 -5.16 1.89 3.60
N ASP A 119 -4.48 2.47 4.58
CA ASP A 119 -4.96 3.54 5.44
C ASP A 119 -4.69 4.95 4.90
N LEU A 120 -3.88 5.09 3.85
CA LEU A 120 -3.61 6.38 3.18
C LEU A 120 -4.66 6.77 2.12
N GLY A 121 -5.81 6.11 2.13
CA GLY A 121 -7.03 6.56 1.46
C GLY A 121 -7.56 5.62 0.38
N THR A 122 -8.89 5.57 0.31
CA THR A 122 -9.68 5.22 -0.89
C THR A 122 -9.87 6.50 -1.70
N PRO A 123 -9.88 6.48 -3.04
CA PRO A 123 -10.29 7.65 -3.81
C PRO A 123 -11.75 7.98 -3.47
N ILE A 124 -11.97 9.12 -2.82
CA ILE A 124 -13.29 9.65 -2.45
C ILE A 124 -13.86 10.39 -3.67
N ASP A 125 -14.12 9.67 -4.78
CA ASP A 125 -15.03 10.19 -5.79
C ASP A 125 -16.32 9.35 -5.75
N PRO A 126 -17.37 9.85 -5.07
CA PRO A 126 -18.66 9.17 -4.96
C PRO A 126 -19.38 8.99 -6.29
N ALA A 127 -18.98 9.71 -7.35
CA ALA A 127 -19.64 9.69 -8.65
C ALA A 127 -19.10 8.58 -9.58
N HIS A 128 -17.93 8.02 -9.29
CA HIS A 128 -17.30 6.98 -10.10
C HIS A 128 -17.05 5.73 -9.26
N TYR A 129 -18.07 4.89 -9.13
CA TYR A 129 -17.98 3.58 -8.45
C TYR A 129 -17.03 2.58 -9.18
N GLU A 130 -16.46 2.98 -10.32
CA GLU A 130 -15.60 2.16 -11.18
C GLU A 130 -14.12 2.12 -10.76
N TYR A 131 -13.73 2.80 -9.68
CA TYR A 131 -12.37 2.68 -9.16
C TYR A 131 -12.12 1.28 -8.63
N LYS A 132 -11.43 0.47 -9.43
CA LYS A 132 -10.73 -0.70 -8.90
C LYS A 132 -9.54 -0.17 -8.11
N PHE A 133 -9.74 0.02 -6.81
CA PHE A 133 -8.63 0.10 -5.87
C PHE A 133 -7.82 -1.17 -6.08
N TYR A 134 -6.49 -1.04 -6.15
CA TYR A 134 -5.64 -2.19 -6.05
C TYR A 134 -5.40 -2.41 -4.56
N PRO A 135 -6.11 -3.33 -3.88
CA PRO A 135 -5.68 -3.80 -2.58
C PRO A 135 -4.46 -4.67 -2.84
N LEU A 136 -3.33 -4.04 -3.18
CA LEU A 136 -2.07 -4.72 -3.10
C LEU A 136 -1.91 -5.07 -1.63
N SER A 137 -2.20 -6.32 -1.32
CA SER A 137 -1.66 -7.03 -0.16
C SER A 137 -0.14 -7.20 -0.29
N LEU A 138 0.52 -6.38 -1.12
CA LEU A 138 1.97 -6.28 -1.16
C LEU A 138 2.42 -5.58 0.09
N GLU A 139 2.71 -6.41 1.09
CA GLU A 139 3.46 -6.05 2.28
C GLU A 139 4.66 -5.15 1.93
N THR A 140 5.33 -5.37 0.79
CA THR A 140 6.43 -4.55 0.25
C THR A 140 6.77 -4.99 -1.18
N ILE A 141 7.36 -4.13 -2.03
CA ILE A 141 8.04 -4.50 -3.28
C ILE A 141 9.38 -3.78 -3.38
N SER A 142 10.43 -4.52 -3.70
CA SER A 142 11.78 -3.99 -3.89
C SER A 142 12.08 -3.85 -5.38
N LEU A 143 12.52 -2.67 -5.82
CA LEU A 143 12.78 -2.34 -7.23
C LEU A 143 14.16 -1.71 -7.36
N TYR A 144 14.95 -2.11 -8.35
CA TYR A 144 16.10 -1.30 -8.74
C TYR A 144 15.61 -0.08 -9.51
N ALA A 145 16.19 1.08 -9.21
CA ALA A 145 15.87 2.32 -9.89
C ALA A 145 17.13 2.91 -10.52
N GLN A 146 16.97 3.49 -11.70
CA GLN A 146 17.99 4.28 -12.36
C GLN A 146 17.36 5.56 -12.86
N THR A 147 18.08 6.66 -12.74
CA THR A 147 17.66 7.96 -13.27
C THR A 147 18.72 8.46 -14.25
N ASN A 148 18.25 8.93 -15.40
CA ASN A 148 19.06 9.59 -16.42
C ASN A 148 18.35 10.89 -16.81
N GLY A 149 18.72 11.98 -16.15
CA GLY A 149 18.07 13.28 -16.31
C GLY A 149 16.58 13.22 -15.96
N ARG A 150 15.73 13.40 -16.97
CA ARG A 150 14.25 13.37 -16.81
C ARG A 150 13.65 11.98 -17.04
N VAL A 151 14.47 10.95 -17.23
CA VAL A 151 13.99 9.58 -17.43
C VAL A 151 14.35 8.76 -16.21
N MET A 152 13.38 8.01 -15.70
CA MET A 152 13.57 7.02 -14.64
C MET A 152 13.14 5.67 -15.16
N THR A 153 13.96 4.66 -14.93
CA THR A 153 13.62 3.27 -15.22
C THR A 153 13.61 2.51 -13.91
N TRP A 154 12.63 1.64 -13.75
CA TRP A 154 12.63 0.66 -12.68
C TRP A 154 12.98 -0.71 -13.27
N GLN A 155 13.43 -1.61 -12.41
CA GLN A 155 13.63 -2.99 -12.77
C GLN A 155 13.19 -3.84 -11.60
N THR A 156 12.15 -4.64 -11.82
CA THR A 156 11.69 -5.63 -10.85
C THR A 156 12.64 -6.83 -10.90
N PRO A 157 13.33 -7.16 -9.80
CA PRO A 157 14.18 -8.34 -9.73
C PRO A 157 13.36 -9.61 -9.91
N ARG A 158 14.00 -10.67 -10.42
CA ARG A 158 13.30 -11.94 -10.72
C ARG A 158 12.67 -12.58 -9.48
N SER A 159 13.30 -12.44 -8.32
CA SER A 159 12.78 -12.93 -7.03
C SER A 159 11.46 -12.24 -6.65
N GLU A 160 11.42 -10.91 -6.78
CA GLU A 160 10.20 -10.12 -6.56
C GLU A 160 9.14 -10.44 -7.61
N ALA A 161 9.51 -10.54 -8.89
CA ALA A 161 8.57 -10.87 -9.96
C ALA A 161 7.86 -12.23 -9.75
N LYS A 162 8.56 -13.26 -9.28
CA LYS A 162 7.98 -14.57 -8.92
C LYS A 162 7.06 -14.53 -7.72
N ARG A 163 7.32 -13.65 -6.76
CA ARG A 163 6.48 -13.50 -5.55
C ARG A 163 5.13 -12.87 -5.89
N LEU A 164 5.12 -12.01 -6.90
CA LEU A 164 3.94 -11.30 -7.38
C LEU A 164 3.02 -12.23 -8.20
N ASP A 165 2.95 -13.53 -7.94
CA ASP A 165 2.24 -14.53 -8.76
C ASP A 165 0.68 -14.39 -8.83
N ASN A 166 0.11 -13.26 -8.40
CA ASN A 166 -1.25 -12.86 -8.80
C ASN A 166 -1.18 -12.07 -10.13
N PRO A 167 -1.48 -12.71 -11.28
CA PRO A 167 -1.12 -12.19 -12.60
C PRO A 167 -1.78 -10.86 -12.98
N GLU A 168 -2.97 -10.54 -12.46
CA GLU A 168 -3.67 -9.29 -12.83
C GLU A 168 -3.15 -8.06 -12.06
N GLU A 169 -2.82 -8.21 -10.78
CA GLU A 169 -2.36 -7.12 -9.91
C GLU A 169 -0.86 -6.87 -10.08
N ALA A 170 -0.10 -7.94 -10.29
CA ALA A 170 1.32 -7.89 -10.53
C ALA A 170 1.70 -7.38 -11.91
N ALA A 171 0.91 -7.74 -12.93
CA ALA A 171 1.17 -7.29 -14.29
C ALA A 171 1.19 -5.77 -14.37
N GLN A 172 0.42 -5.04 -13.56
CA GLN A 172 0.42 -3.57 -13.66
C GLN A 172 1.62 -2.91 -12.99
N ILE A 173 2.07 -3.39 -11.83
CA ILE A 173 3.29 -2.87 -11.19
C ILE A 173 4.53 -3.34 -11.94
N ILE A 174 4.60 -4.60 -12.35
CA ILE A 174 5.72 -5.13 -13.14
C ILE A 174 5.79 -4.40 -14.47
N PHE A 175 4.66 -4.16 -15.14
CA PHE A 175 4.62 -3.39 -16.38
C PHE A 175 5.00 -1.93 -16.17
N ALA A 176 4.49 -1.28 -15.12
CA ALA A 176 4.87 0.11 -14.80
C ALA A 176 6.34 0.20 -14.38
N ALA A 177 6.88 -0.83 -13.73
CA ALA A 177 8.29 -0.90 -13.38
C ALA A 177 9.18 -1.13 -14.60
N GLN A 178 8.74 -1.91 -15.59
CA GLN A 178 9.53 -2.20 -16.80
C GLN A 178 9.59 -1.05 -17.81
N MET A 179 8.95 0.08 -17.51
CA MET A 179 8.76 1.15 -18.47
C MET A 179 9.46 2.44 -18.07
N PRO A 180 9.94 3.24 -19.04
CA PRO A 180 10.57 4.51 -18.76
C PRO A 180 9.52 5.54 -18.31
N TRP A 181 9.74 6.08 -17.12
CA TRP A 181 9.00 7.19 -16.55
C TRP A 181 9.66 8.51 -16.95
N VAL A 182 8.86 9.49 -17.38
CA VAL A 182 9.33 10.81 -17.80
C VAL A 182 8.92 11.85 -16.76
N LYS A 183 9.89 12.63 -16.27
CA LYS A 183 9.69 13.66 -15.26
C LYS A 183 8.97 14.87 -15.86
N VAL A 184 7.72 15.07 -15.49
CA VAL A 184 6.87 16.15 -16.00
C VAL A 184 6.93 17.40 -15.14
N ALA A 185 7.11 17.26 -13.83
CA ALA A 185 7.26 18.39 -12.91
C ALA A 185 8.12 18.02 -11.69
N LEU A 186 8.70 19.05 -11.05
CA LEU A 186 9.25 18.92 -9.70
C LEU A 186 8.10 19.09 -8.70
N GLU A 187 8.14 18.35 -7.59
CA GLU A 187 7.22 18.61 -6.48
C GLU A 187 7.70 19.88 -5.77
N PRO A 188 6.85 20.89 -5.54
CA PRO A 188 7.22 22.09 -4.79
C PRO A 188 7.69 21.75 -3.38
#